data_AF-A0A8F0F9N1-F1
#
_entry.id   AF-A0A8F0F9N1-F1
#
_cell.length_a   1.000
_cell.length_b   1.000
_cell.length_c   1.000
_cell.angle_alpha   90.00
_cell.angle_beta   90.00
_cell.angle_gamma   90.00
#
_symmetry.space_group_name_H-M   'P 1'
#
loop_
_entity.id
_entity.type
_entity.pdbx_description
1 polymer ?
#
loop_
_entity_poly.entity_id
_entity_poly.type
_entity_poly.pdbx_seq_one_letter_code
_entity_poly.pdbx_strand_id
1 'polypeptide(L)'
;MFDHLRGNVLELFFGVYWVEIFIFILFLVLGFVLEQKFNFNKPRKWFLAFNGLVCQRVLSVLAYYVPYLDVVNTHMPLIAETHPFLVRIFLPNYIAESVNIIQKVPFLSFIYLLVGYGILVRYKIPEDRFVRFNIMYGIIIISFQGIFHELFINFTNVFVKNPADKSEAALLAFLAWVVIFIPCFLRALFGKYEGNTFMREAIEVHLGRDGPDFIWWDRIRKDQAPKKPKK
;
A
#
# COMPACT_ATOMS: atom_id res chain seq x y z
N MET A 1 17.46 -28.09 -20.17
CA MET A 1 17.75 -27.17 -19.04
C MET A 1 17.64 -25.70 -19.45
N PHE A 2 18.01 -25.30 -20.68
CA PHE A 2 17.83 -23.93 -21.16
C PHE A 2 16.40 -23.58 -21.62
N ASP A 3 15.57 -24.56 -22.01
CA ASP A 3 14.20 -24.29 -22.47
C ASP A 3 13.24 -23.88 -21.34
N HIS A 4 13.46 -24.40 -20.12
CA HIS A 4 12.63 -24.05 -18.95
C HIS A 4 12.94 -22.64 -18.43
N LEU A 5 14.19 -22.19 -18.56
CA LEU A 5 14.60 -20.80 -18.29
C LEU A 5 14.05 -19.84 -19.36
N ARG A 6 13.98 -20.27 -20.62
CA ARG A 6 13.44 -19.47 -21.72
C ARG A 6 11.92 -19.26 -21.58
N GLY A 7 11.19 -20.29 -21.16
CA GLY A 7 9.75 -20.21 -20.89
C GLY A 7 9.39 -19.25 -19.75
N ASN A 8 10.08 -19.35 -18.61
CA ASN A 8 9.84 -18.47 -17.45
C ASN A 8 10.21 -17.01 -17.73
N VAL A 9 11.27 -16.77 -18.52
CA VAL A 9 11.64 -15.41 -18.95
C VAL A 9 10.60 -14.85 -19.91
N LEU A 10 10.12 -15.64 -20.88
CA LEU A 10 9.05 -15.21 -21.79
C LEU A 10 7.73 -14.93 -21.04
N GLU A 11 7.34 -15.73 -20.06
CA GLU A 11 6.16 -15.45 -19.22
C GLU A 11 6.32 -14.18 -18.38
N LEU A 12 7.53 -13.85 -17.91
CA LEU A 12 7.84 -12.56 -17.28
C LEU A 12 7.73 -11.40 -18.29
N PHE A 13 8.17 -11.62 -19.54
CA PHE A 13 8.13 -10.66 -20.65
C PHE A 13 6.78 -10.58 -21.39
N PHE A 14 5.79 -11.42 -21.08
CA PHE A 14 4.47 -11.39 -21.71
C PHE A 14 3.30 -11.39 -20.70
N GLY A 15 3.54 -11.70 -19.42
CA GLY A 15 2.56 -11.64 -18.34
C GLY A 15 2.52 -10.31 -17.59
N VAL A 16 3.48 -9.42 -17.84
CA VAL A 16 3.44 -8.05 -17.36
C VAL A 16 2.69 -7.19 -18.40
N TYR A 17 2.00 -6.16 -17.93
CA TYR A 17 1.27 -5.15 -18.73
C TYR A 17 2.20 -4.35 -19.65
N TRP A 18 2.85 -5.02 -20.61
CA TRP A 18 3.86 -4.46 -21.51
C TRP A 18 3.27 -3.43 -22.44
N VAL A 19 1.98 -3.56 -22.78
CA VAL A 19 1.27 -2.56 -23.57
C VAL A 19 1.13 -1.27 -22.76
N GLU A 20 0.79 -1.34 -21.49
CA GLU A 20 0.65 -0.20 -20.59
C GLU A 20 2.01 0.42 -20.26
N ILE A 21 3.05 -0.39 -20.02
CA ILE A 21 4.43 0.08 -19.85
C ILE A 21 4.91 0.74 -21.14
N PHE A 22 4.63 0.15 -22.30
CA PHE A 22 4.99 0.71 -23.60
C PHE A 22 4.26 2.02 -23.86
N ILE A 23 2.95 2.11 -23.57
CA ILE A 23 2.17 3.35 -23.68
C ILE A 23 2.73 4.42 -22.73
N PHE A 24 3.08 4.04 -21.50
CA PHE A 24 3.67 4.96 -20.53
C PHE A 24 5.03 5.47 -20.97
N ILE A 25 5.92 4.58 -21.43
CA ILE A 25 7.23 4.95 -21.97
C ILE A 25 7.07 5.79 -23.24
N LEU A 26 6.16 5.42 -24.14
CA LEU A 26 5.87 6.17 -25.36
C LEU A 26 5.35 7.57 -25.02
N PHE A 27 4.49 7.71 -24.01
CA PHE A 27 4.01 9.00 -23.53
C PHE A 27 5.14 9.86 -22.96
N LEU A 28 6.03 9.27 -22.13
CA LEU A 28 7.21 9.96 -21.60
C LEU A 28 8.18 10.38 -22.71
N VAL A 29 8.44 9.51 -23.69
CA VAL A 29 9.33 9.77 -24.83
C VAL A 29 8.73 10.83 -25.75
N LEU A 30 7.44 10.77 -26.06
CA LEU A 30 6.75 11.81 -26.84
C LEU A 30 6.78 13.15 -26.12
N GLY A 31 6.55 13.15 -24.79
CA GLY A 31 6.71 14.36 -23.96
C GLY A 31 8.12 14.94 -24.06
N PHE A 32 9.16 14.10 -24.01
CA PHE A 32 10.56 14.50 -24.14
C PHE A 32 10.93 15.00 -25.55
N VAL A 33 10.48 14.33 -26.61
CA VAL A 33 10.74 14.74 -28.00
C VAL A 33 10.07 16.06 -28.32
N LEU A 34 8.83 16.26 -27.85
CA LEU A 34 8.12 17.53 -27.98
C LEU A 34 8.82 18.64 -27.17
N GLU A 35 9.39 18.32 -26.00
CA GLU A 35 10.21 19.25 -25.21
C GLU A 35 11.46 19.71 -25.98
N GLN A 36 12.22 18.80 -26.58
CA GLN A 36 13.41 19.15 -27.38
C GLN A 36 13.05 19.96 -28.63
N LYS A 37 11.93 19.65 -29.28
CA LYS A 37 11.52 20.31 -30.53
C LYS A 37 10.98 21.73 -30.34
N PHE A 38 10.33 22.02 -29.21
CA PHE A 38 9.63 23.30 -28.99
C PHE A 38 10.24 24.20 -27.91
N ASN A 39 11.35 23.77 -27.27
CA ASN A 39 12.17 24.59 -26.37
C ASN A 39 11.37 25.34 -25.28
N PHE A 40 10.34 24.68 -24.75
CA PHE A 40 9.56 25.23 -23.64
C PHE A 40 10.43 25.20 -22.37
N ASN A 41 10.50 26.29 -21.60
CA ASN A 41 11.22 26.33 -20.31
C ASN A 41 10.39 25.78 -19.12
N LYS A 42 9.10 25.46 -19.33
CA LYS A 42 8.16 24.90 -18.34
C LYS A 42 8.00 23.35 -18.26
N PRO A 43 8.37 22.52 -19.26
CA PRO A 43 8.08 21.09 -19.32
C PRO A 43 8.96 20.29 -18.38
N ARG A 44 10.25 20.60 -18.19
CA ARG A 44 11.10 19.94 -17.18
C ARG A 44 10.53 20.07 -15.76
N LYS A 45 10.00 21.23 -15.38
CA LYS A 45 9.34 21.43 -14.07
C LYS A 45 8.05 20.63 -13.97
N TRP A 46 7.25 20.61 -15.04
CA TRP A 46 6.02 19.81 -15.11
C TRP A 46 6.32 18.31 -15.06
N PHE A 47 7.32 17.84 -15.79
CA PHE A 47 7.78 16.45 -15.82
C PHE A 47 8.28 16.01 -14.44
N LEU A 48 9.12 16.83 -13.78
CA LEU A 48 9.58 16.54 -12.42
C LEU A 48 8.42 16.53 -11.42
N ALA A 49 7.47 17.48 -11.53
CA ALA A 49 6.30 17.51 -10.66
C ALA A 49 5.36 16.31 -10.90
N PHE A 50 5.14 15.92 -12.15
CA PHE A 50 4.31 14.78 -12.53
C PHE A 50 4.94 13.46 -12.06
N ASN A 51 6.22 13.23 -12.36
CA ASN A 51 6.93 12.04 -11.88
C ASN A 51 7.04 12.02 -10.35
N GLY A 52 7.23 13.18 -9.72
CA GLY A 52 7.19 13.33 -8.27
C GLY A 52 5.84 12.92 -7.70
N LEU A 53 4.74 13.36 -8.32
CA LEU A 53 3.38 12.97 -7.94
C LEU A 53 3.15 11.47 -8.12
N VAL A 54 3.53 10.89 -9.27
CA VAL A 54 3.40 9.46 -9.54
C VAL A 54 4.19 8.66 -8.51
N CYS A 55 5.44 9.03 -8.24
CA CYS A 55 6.28 8.40 -7.23
C CYS A 55 5.65 8.51 -5.83
N GLN A 56 5.11 9.68 -5.47
CA GLN A 56 4.38 9.89 -4.22
C GLN A 56 3.19 8.92 -4.11
N ARG A 57 2.39 8.74 -5.17
CA ARG A 57 1.25 7.81 -5.17
C ARG A 57 1.70 6.36 -5.06
N VAL A 58 2.69 5.95 -5.85
CA VAL A 58 3.21 4.58 -5.84
C VAL A 58 3.79 4.23 -4.47
N LEU A 59 4.63 5.08 -3.89
CA LEU A 59 5.19 4.83 -2.55
C LEU A 59 4.11 4.79 -1.46
N SER A 60 3.09 5.64 -1.57
CA SER A 60 1.96 5.65 -0.63
C SER A 60 1.14 4.37 -0.72
N VAL A 61 0.91 3.87 -1.93
CA VAL A 61 0.21 2.61 -2.18
C VAL A 61 1.01 1.41 -1.67
N LEU A 62 2.32 1.39 -1.93
CA LEU A 62 3.22 0.31 -1.50
C LEU A 62 3.29 0.16 0.03
N ALA A 63 2.96 1.20 0.79
CA ALA A 63 2.84 1.11 2.24
C ALA A 63 1.84 0.02 2.69
N TYR A 64 0.80 -0.26 1.91
CA TYR A 64 -0.22 -1.25 2.23
C TYR A 64 0.08 -2.64 1.69
N TYR A 65 1.14 -2.80 0.89
CA TYR A 65 1.43 -4.06 0.21
C TYR A 65 1.85 -5.16 1.19
N VAL A 66 2.76 -4.86 2.12
CA VAL A 66 3.19 -5.84 3.14
C VAL A 66 2.03 -6.26 4.07
N PRO A 67 1.23 -5.34 4.65
CA PRO A 67 0.03 -5.73 5.40
C PRO A 67 -0.94 -6.62 4.61
N TYR A 68 -1.19 -6.28 3.35
CA TYR A 68 -2.06 -7.07 2.47
C TYR A 68 -1.52 -8.48 2.24
N LEU A 69 -0.22 -8.62 1.94
CA LEU A 69 0.38 -9.93 1.74
C LEU A 69 0.35 -10.80 2.99
N ASP A 70 0.42 -10.20 4.18
CA ASP A 70 0.28 -10.93 5.44
C ASP A 70 -1.14 -11.49 5.66
N VAL A 71 -2.19 -10.75 5.26
CA VAL A 71 -3.58 -11.26 5.22
C VAL A 71 -3.71 -12.40 4.24
N VAL A 72 -3.19 -12.22 3.02
CA VAL A 72 -3.22 -13.26 1.98
C VAL A 72 -2.52 -14.53 2.46
N ASN A 73 -1.32 -14.40 3.03
CA ASN A 73 -0.52 -15.49 3.57
C ASN A 73 -1.25 -16.26 4.69
N THR A 74 -1.99 -15.54 5.54
CA THR A 74 -2.69 -16.12 6.69
C THR A 74 -3.97 -16.86 6.28
N HIS A 75 -4.79 -16.27 5.41
CA HIS A 75 -6.14 -16.77 5.15
C HIS A 75 -6.25 -17.63 3.88
N MET A 76 -5.47 -17.36 2.82
CA MET A 76 -5.60 -18.10 1.55
C MET A 76 -5.38 -19.61 1.67
N PRO A 77 -4.42 -20.12 2.47
CA PRO A 77 -4.26 -21.56 2.66
C PRO A 77 -5.51 -22.22 3.26
N LEU A 78 -6.22 -21.52 4.14
CA LEU A 78 -7.45 -22.01 4.78
C LEU A 78 -8.66 -21.96 3.83
N ILE A 79 -8.69 -20.99 2.92
CA ILE A 79 -9.79 -20.79 1.94
C ILE A 79 -9.69 -21.79 0.77
N ALA A 80 -8.47 -22.22 0.43
CA ALA A 80 -8.21 -23.07 -0.74
C ALA A 80 -8.94 -24.41 -0.72
N GLU A 81 -9.29 -24.93 0.47
CA GLU A 81 -9.97 -26.21 0.62
C GLU A 81 -11.39 -26.22 0.04
N THR A 82 -12.13 -25.12 0.17
CA THR A 82 -13.54 -25.05 -0.27
C THR A 82 -13.79 -24.02 -1.38
N HIS A 83 -12.92 -23.01 -1.56
CA HIS A 83 -13.11 -21.94 -2.54
C HIS A 83 -11.90 -21.72 -3.47
N PRO A 84 -11.46 -22.73 -4.24
CA PRO A 84 -10.26 -22.63 -5.08
C PRO A 84 -10.34 -21.53 -6.15
N PHE A 85 -11.55 -21.20 -6.63
CA PHE A 85 -11.74 -20.13 -7.62
C PHE A 85 -11.47 -18.73 -7.03
N LEU A 86 -11.86 -18.49 -5.77
CA LEU A 86 -11.59 -17.21 -5.10
C LEU A 86 -10.09 -17.05 -4.85
N VAL A 87 -9.42 -18.13 -4.46
CA VAL A 87 -7.96 -18.12 -4.30
C VAL A 87 -7.27 -17.72 -5.60
N ARG A 88 -7.71 -18.20 -6.77
CA ARG A 88 -7.11 -17.80 -8.06
C ARG A 88 -7.24 -16.31 -8.37
N ILE A 89 -8.31 -15.66 -7.90
CA ILE A 89 -8.54 -14.22 -8.14
C ILE A 89 -7.64 -13.38 -7.21
N PHE A 90 -7.51 -13.77 -5.95
CA PHE A 90 -6.78 -13.01 -4.93
C PHE A 90 -5.31 -13.42 -4.77
N LEU A 91 -4.92 -14.56 -5.37
CA LEU A 91 -3.56 -15.08 -5.38
C LEU A 91 -3.07 -15.33 -6.82
N PRO A 92 -3.04 -14.31 -7.70
CA PRO A 92 -2.37 -14.43 -9.00
C PRO A 92 -0.87 -14.70 -8.81
N ASN A 93 -0.21 -15.24 -9.83
CA ASN A 93 1.18 -15.72 -9.73
C ASN A 93 2.16 -14.73 -9.08
N TYR A 94 2.06 -13.43 -9.40
CA TYR A 94 2.94 -12.40 -8.81
C TYR A 94 2.70 -12.19 -7.30
N ILE A 95 1.46 -12.32 -6.82
CA ILE A 95 1.14 -12.29 -5.39
C ILE A 95 1.65 -13.56 -4.74
N ALA A 96 1.45 -14.73 -5.36
CA ALA A 96 1.95 -16.00 -4.84
C ALA A 96 3.49 -15.99 -4.68
N GLU A 97 4.21 -15.47 -5.67
CA GLU A 97 5.65 -15.26 -5.62
C GLU A 97 6.04 -14.28 -4.51
N SER A 98 5.31 -13.18 -4.36
CA SER A 98 5.55 -12.20 -3.29
C SER A 98 5.35 -12.84 -1.91
N VAL A 99 4.28 -13.61 -1.71
CA VAL A 99 4.04 -14.37 -0.48
C VAL A 99 5.18 -15.36 -0.21
N ASN A 100 5.64 -16.09 -1.23
CA ASN A 100 6.78 -17.00 -1.10
C ASN A 100 8.08 -16.27 -0.70
N ILE A 101 8.30 -15.05 -1.18
CA ILE A 101 9.45 -14.23 -0.76
C ILE A 101 9.28 -13.83 0.71
N ILE A 102 8.09 -13.37 1.11
CA ILE A 102 7.80 -12.96 2.49
C ILE A 102 7.99 -14.11 3.46
N GLN A 103 7.50 -15.31 3.14
CA GLN A 103 7.65 -16.49 3.99
C GLN A 103 9.12 -16.89 4.22
N LYS A 104 10.02 -16.57 3.27
CA LYS A 104 11.46 -16.82 3.42
C LYS A 104 12.18 -15.79 4.29
N VAL A 105 11.57 -14.63 4.54
CA VAL A 105 12.15 -13.58 5.37
C VAL A 105 11.53 -13.66 6.76
N PRO A 106 12.24 -14.24 7.74
CA PRO A 106 11.73 -14.30 9.10
C PRO A 106 11.56 -12.87 9.63
N PHE A 107 10.46 -12.64 10.34
CA PHE A 107 10.14 -11.35 10.97
C PHE A 107 9.98 -10.18 9.98
N LEU A 108 9.58 -10.42 8.72
CA LEU A 108 9.41 -9.32 7.76
C LEU A 108 8.48 -8.21 8.27
N SER A 109 7.38 -8.54 8.95
CA SER A 109 6.47 -7.55 9.55
C SER A 109 7.18 -6.68 10.59
N PHE A 110 8.10 -7.27 11.37
CA PHE A 110 8.93 -6.55 12.32
C PHE A 110 10.01 -5.71 11.64
N ILE A 111 10.65 -6.21 10.58
CA ILE A 111 11.59 -5.44 9.75
C ILE A 111 10.88 -4.25 9.11
N TYR A 112 9.68 -4.46 8.56
CA TYR A 112 8.82 -3.42 8.00
C TYR A 112 8.49 -2.36 9.05
N LEU A 113 8.16 -2.77 10.28
CA LEU A 113 7.92 -1.85 11.39
C LEU A 113 9.19 -1.08 11.78
N LEU A 114 10.33 -1.74 11.94
CA LEU A 114 11.60 -1.10 12.35
C LEU A 114 12.13 -0.14 11.28
N VAL A 115 12.18 -0.59 10.02
CA VAL A 115 12.67 0.21 8.89
C VAL A 115 11.67 1.31 8.58
N GLY A 116 10.38 0.96 8.48
CA GLY A 116 9.31 1.91 8.19
C GLY A 116 9.20 3.00 9.27
N TYR A 117 9.21 2.63 10.55
CA TYR A 117 9.14 3.60 11.62
C TYR A 117 10.46 4.34 11.81
N GLY A 118 11.57 3.61 11.98
CA GLY A 118 12.87 4.18 12.27
C GLY A 118 13.36 5.08 11.14
N ILE A 119 13.54 4.52 9.95
CA ILE A 119 14.07 5.26 8.80
C ILE A 119 13.00 6.17 8.23
N LEU A 120 11.81 5.65 7.94
CA LEU A 120 10.89 6.41 7.12
C LEU A 120 10.10 7.47 7.89
N VAL A 121 9.66 7.15 9.11
CA VAL A 121 8.90 8.09 9.95
C VAL A 121 9.83 8.98 10.78
N ARG A 122 10.78 8.41 11.54
CA ARG A 122 11.61 9.18 12.50
C ARG A 122 12.73 9.98 11.82
N TYR A 123 13.47 9.40 10.88
CA TYR A 123 14.48 10.14 10.09
C TYR A 123 13.85 10.99 8.97
N LYS A 124 12.53 10.95 8.80
CA LYS A 124 11.77 11.77 7.85
C LYS A 124 12.15 11.52 6.38
N ILE A 125 12.42 10.27 6.02
CA ILE A 125 12.77 9.85 4.65
C ILE A 125 11.64 8.98 4.09
N PRO A 126 10.87 9.39 3.08
CA PRO A 126 11.01 10.59 2.28
C PRO A 126 10.51 11.83 3.01
N GLU A 127 10.96 13.01 2.58
CA GLU A 127 10.49 14.30 3.14
C GLU A 127 8.96 14.44 3.01
N ASP A 128 8.39 13.85 1.96
CA ASP A 128 6.96 13.89 1.67
C ASP A 128 6.13 13.32 2.83
N ARG A 129 5.29 14.19 3.42
CA ARG A 129 4.48 13.83 4.59
C ARG A 129 3.29 12.94 4.22
N PHE A 130 2.79 12.98 2.99
CA PHE A 130 1.70 12.10 2.55
C PHE A 130 2.20 10.65 2.44
N VAL A 131 3.40 10.43 1.89
CA VAL A 131 4.00 9.09 1.86
C VAL A 131 4.23 8.57 3.28
N ARG A 132 4.82 9.40 4.16
CA ARG A 132 5.04 9.00 5.56
C ARG A 132 3.74 8.78 6.34
N PHE A 133 2.68 9.51 6.02
CA PHE A 133 1.33 9.25 6.55
C PHE A 133 0.85 7.84 6.19
N ASN A 134 0.93 7.47 4.91
CA ASN A 134 0.49 6.15 4.46
C ASN A 134 1.37 5.03 5.04
N ILE A 135 2.69 5.26 5.18
CA ILE A 135 3.59 4.32 5.86
C ILE A 135 3.19 4.13 7.33
N MET A 136 2.97 5.21 8.07
CA MET A 136 2.54 5.12 9.47
C MET A 136 1.18 4.44 9.59
N TYR A 137 0.24 4.73 8.69
CA TYR A 137 -1.07 4.07 8.64
C TYR A 137 -0.92 2.56 8.36
N GLY A 138 -0.04 2.17 7.43
CA GLY A 138 0.28 0.77 7.14
C GLY A 138 0.90 0.04 8.35
N ILE A 139 1.78 0.71 9.11
CA ILE A 139 2.34 0.20 10.37
C ILE A 139 1.23 -0.02 11.41
N ILE A 140 0.27 0.88 11.49
CA ILE A 140 -0.87 0.72 12.40
C ILE A 140 -1.71 -0.50 11.98
N ILE A 141 -2.04 -0.62 10.68
CA ILE A 141 -2.79 -1.77 10.16
C ILE A 141 -2.10 -3.09 10.50
N ILE A 142 -0.81 -3.25 10.16
CA ILE A 142 -0.11 -4.52 10.38
C ILE A 142 -0.02 -4.89 11.87
N SER A 143 0.09 -3.88 12.75
CA SER A 143 0.13 -4.08 14.19
C SER A 143 -1.21 -4.58 14.74
N PHE A 144 -2.33 -3.98 14.32
CA PHE A 144 -3.67 -4.44 14.72
C PHE A 144 -3.99 -5.79 14.09
N GLN A 145 -3.64 -5.97 12.83
CA GLN A 145 -3.85 -7.20 12.09
C GLN A 145 -3.20 -8.41 12.76
N GLY A 146 -1.96 -8.28 13.24
CA GLY A 146 -1.28 -9.36 13.97
C GLY A 146 -2.10 -9.88 15.15
N ILE A 147 -2.66 -8.98 15.96
CA ILE A 147 -3.51 -9.34 17.11
C ILE A 147 -4.76 -10.09 16.65
N PHE A 148 -5.46 -9.58 15.63
CA PHE A 148 -6.66 -10.23 15.10
C PHE A 148 -6.37 -11.59 14.44
N HIS A 149 -5.23 -11.73 13.75
CA HIS A 149 -4.80 -12.98 13.15
C HIS A 149 -4.52 -14.06 14.19
N GLU A 150 -3.77 -13.73 15.25
CA GLU A 150 -3.51 -14.68 16.33
C GLU A 150 -4.79 -15.12 17.03
N LEU A 151 -5.69 -14.18 17.33
CA LEU A 151 -7.00 -14.50 17.91
C LEU A 151 -7.82 -15.40 17.00
N PHE A 152 -7.87 -15.10 15.70
CA PHE A 152 -8.60 -15.89 14.70
C PHE A 152 -8.06 -17.32 14.61
N ILE A 153 -6.74 -17.49 14.48
CA ILE A 153 -6.09 -18.81 14.39
C ILE A 153 -6.36 -19.62 15.67
N ASN A 154 -6.17 -19.00 16.85
CA ASN A 154 -6.40 -19.68 18.12
C ASN A 154 -7.87 -20.07 18.29
N PHE A 155 -8.80 -19.17 17.99
CA PHE A 155 -10.23 -19.45 18.09
C PHE A 155 -10.66 -20.57 17.15
N THR A 156 -10.26 -20.49 15.87
CA THR A 156 -10.63 -21.51 14.88
C THR A 156 -10.01 -22.87 15.21
N ASN A 157 -8.77 -22.93 15.67
CA ASN A 157 -8.13 -24.19 16.05
C ASN A 157 -8.77 -24.86 17.27
N VAL A 158 -9.27 -24.09 18.24
CA VAL A 158 -9.86 -24.62 19.47
C VAL A 158 -11.33 -24.98 19.29
N PHE A 159 -12.11 -24.13 18.62
CA PHE A 159 -13.57 -24.23 18.61
C PHE A 159 -14.15 -24.76 17.30
N VAL A 160 -13.43 -24.66 16.17
CA VAL A 160 -13.93 -25.06 14.85
C VAL A 160 -13.24 -26.35 14.40
N LYS A 161 -13.92 -27.48 14.60
CA LYS A 161 -13.37 -28.81 14.29
C LYS A 161 -13.56 -29.23 12.83
N ASN A 162 -14.57 -28.67 12.17
CA ASN A 162 -14.88 -28.97 10.77
C ASN A 162 -14.03 -28.09 9.83
N PRO A 163 -13.25 -28.68 8.90
CA PRO A 163 -12.45 -27.92 7.95
C PRO A 163 -13.26 -26.97 7.07
N ALA A 164 -14.48 -27.35 6.68
CA ALA A 164 -15.34 -26.51 5.84
C ALA A 164 -15.73 -25.21 6.56
N ASP A 165 -16.16 -25.32 7.82
CA ASP A 165 -16.54 -24.16 8.64
C ASP A 165 -15.33 -23.25 8.93
N LYS A 166 -14.14 -23.84 9.07
CA LYS A 166 -12.88 -23.08 9.23
C LYS A 166 -12.56 -22.28 7.96
N SER A 167 -12.77 -22.89 6.80
CA SER A 167 -12.57 -22.25 5.51
C SER A 167 -13.54 -21.08 5.27
N GLU A 168 -14.82 -21.25 5.61
CA GLU A 168 -15.82 -20.18 5.57
C GLU A 168 -15.48 -19.02 6.51
N ALA A 169 -15.06 -19.33 7.75
CA ALA A 169 -14.64 -18.31 8.71
C ALA A 169 -13.41 -17.53 8.19
N ALA A 170 -12.45 -18.21 7.55
CA ALA A 170 -11.28 -17.58 6.96
C ALA A 170 -11.66 -16.68 5.77
N LEU A 171 -12.62 -17.11 4.94
CA LEU A 171 -13.15 -16.30 3.85
C LEU A 171 -13.82 -15.03 4.37
N LEU A 172 -14.66 -15.13 5.40
CA LEU A 172 -15.31 -13.96 6.00
C LEU A 172 -14.28 -12.98 6.60
N ALA A 173 -13.28 -13.49 7.32
CA ALA A 173 -12.20 -12.68 7.87
C ALA A 173 -11.39 -11.99 6.75
N PHE A 174 -11.06 -12.73 5.69
CA PHE A 174 -10.36 -12.19 4.52
C PHE A 174 -11.16 -11.07 3.85
N LEU A 175 -12.46 -11.28 3.60
CA LEU A 175 -13.31 -10.27 2.98
C LEU A 175 -13.46 -9.02 3.85
N ALA A 176 -13.54 -9.17 5.17
CA ALA A 176 -13.55 -8.04 6.10
C ALA A 176 -12.26 -7.19 5.98
N TRP A 177 -11.10 -7.85 5.86
CA TRP A 177 -9.83 -7.16 5.61
C TRP A 177 -9.81 -6.46 4.25
N VAL A 178 -10.28 -7.12 3.19
CA VAL A 178 -10.37 -6.52 1.85
C VAL A 178 -11.21 -5.23 1.86
N VAL A 179 -12.33 -5.22 2.59
CA VAL A 179 -13.18 -4.03 2.76
C VAL A 179 -12.44 -2.88 3.46
N ILE A 180 -11.46 -3.17 4.31
CA ILE A 180 -10.60 -2.16 4.95
C ILE A 180 -9.49 -1.70 3.99
N PHE A 181 -8.86 -2.63 3.26
CA PHE A 181 -7.71 -2.33 2.40
C PHE A 181 -8.08 -1.53 1.16
N ILE A 182 -9.18 -1.86 0.48
CA ILE A 182 -9.57 -1.20 -0.78
C ILE A 182 -9.70 0.33 -0.58
N PRO A 183 -10.43 0.85 0.42
CA PRO A 183 -10.49 2.28 0.67
C PRO A 183 -9.13 2.91 0.94
N CYS A 184 -8.26 2.25 1.72
CA CYS A 184 -6.92 2.75 2.02
C CYS A 184 -6.08 2.90 0.73
N PHE A 185 -6.11 1.88 -0.12
CA PHE A 185 -5.41 1.85 -1.40
C PHE A 185 -5.91 2.95 -2.35
N LEU A 186 -7.24 3.07 -2.50
CA LEU A 186 -7.85 4.09 -3.35
C LEU A 186 -7.51 5.50 -2.86
N ARG A 187 -7.59 5.76 -1.56
CA ARG A 187 -7.21 7.05 -0.98
C ARG A 187 -5.74 7.38 -1.22
N ALA A 188 -4.85 6.41 -1.03
CA ALA A 188 -3.42 6.56 -1.29
C ALA A 188 -3.15 6.91 -2.77
N LEU A 189 -3.81 6.21 -3.69
CA LEU A 189 -3.74 6.43 -5.13
C LEU A 189 -4.25 7.82 -5.53
N PHE A 190 -5.37 8.26 -4.96
CA PHE A 190 -5.96 9.57 -5.25
C PHE A 190 -5.35 10.72 -4.45
N GLY A 191 -4.41 10.45 -3.54
CA GLY A 191 -3.80 11.49 -2.73
C GLY A 191 -4.66 12.05 -1.63
N LYS A 192 -5.62 11.28 -1.15
CA LYS A 192 -6.56 11.68 -0.10
C LYS A 192 -6.12 11.06 1.21
N TYR A 193 -6.23 11.83 2.28
CA TYR A 193 -6.02 11.33 3.64
C TYR A 193 -7.23 10.53 4.14
N GLU A 194 -7.03 9.74 5.20
CA GLU A 194 -8.14 9.13 5.92
C GLU A 194 -8.98 10.22 6.62
N GLY A 195 -10.30 10.14 6.59
CA GLY A 195 -11.19 11.13 7.23
C GLY A 195 -11.37 10.91 8.73
N ASN A 196 -10.94 9.74 9.23
CA ASN A 196 -11.04 9.37 10.63
C ASN A 196 -10.10 10.22 11.51
N THR A 197 -10.70 10.98 12.43
CA THR A 197 -9.98 11.88 13.36
C THR A 197 -9.11 11.13 14.36
N PHE A 198 -9.52 9.95 14.82
CA PHE A 198 -8.71 9.13 15.72
C PHE A 198 -7.42 8.66 15.05
N MET A 199 -7.52 8.17 13.81
CA MET A 199 -6.34 7.75 13.05
C MET A 199 -5.41 8.91 12.73
N ARG A 200 -5.97 10.08 12.41
CA ARG A 200 -5.21 11.32 12.26
C ARG A 200 -4.44 11.66 13.53
N GLU A 201 -5.07 11.60 14.70
CA GLU A 201 -4.44 11.90 15.99
C GLU A 201 -3.30 10.95 16.29
N ALA A 202 -3.54 9.66 16.13
CA ALA A 202 -2.51 8.63 16.33
C ALA A 202 -1.29 8.89 15.44
N ILE A 203 -1.50 9.25 14.19
CA ILE A 203 -0.41 9.51 13.24
C ILE A 203 0.26 10.87 13.50
N GLU A 204 -0.49 11.89 13.93
CA GLU A 204 0.05 13.22 14.27
C GLU A 204 1.08 13.13 15.39
N VAL A 205 0.88 12.25 16.38
CA VAL A 205 1.85 12.01 17.46
C VAL A 205 3.21 11.57 16.91
N HIS A 206 3.24 10.88 15.77
CA HIS A 206 4.46 10.36 15.17
C HIS A 206 5.05 11.26 14.07
N LEU A 207 4.22 11.91 13.26
CA LEU A 207 4.66 12.79 12.17
C LEU A 207 4.84 14.26 12.58
N GLY A 208 4.36 14.63 13.77
CA GLY A 208 4.41 15.98 14.28
C GLY A 208 3.18 16.82 13.90
N ARG A 209 2.99 17.91 14.64
CA ARG A 209 1.85 18.84 14.49
C ARG A 209 1.94 19.69 13.22
N ASP A 210 0.94 20.55 13.04
CA ASP A 210 0.94 21.61 12.03
C ASP A 210 2.23 22.44 12.12
N GLY A 211 2.77 22.81 10.96
CA GLY A 211 3.95 23.64 10.81
C GLY A 211 3.82 24.62 9.64
N PRO A 212 4.83 25.45 9.40
CA PRO A 212 4.82 26.41 8.30
C PRO A 212 4.63 25.73 6.92
N ASP A 213 5.13 24.51 6.76
CA ASP A 213 5.14 23.79 5.48
C ASP A 213 3.98 22.80 5.32
N PHE A 214 3.21 22.56 6.39
CA PHE A 214 2.15 21.55 6.38
C PHE A 214 1.10 21.80 7.44
N ILE A 215 -0.17 21.66 7.04
CA ILE A 215 -1.33 21.72 7.92
C ILE A 215 -2.18 20.48 7.65
N TRP A 216 -2.66 19.83 8.71
CA TRP A 216 -3.52 18.64 8.57
C TRP A 216 -4.79 18.98 7.78
N TRP A 217 -5.27 18.01 6.99
CA TRP A 217 -6.36 18.24 6.02
C TRP A 217 -7.70 18.64 6.65
N ASP A 218 -7.88 18.38 7.95
CA ASP A 218 -9.06 18.70 8.74
C ASP A 218 -8.94 20.05 9.47
N ARG A 219 -7.82 20.76 9.33
CA ARG A 219 -7.55 22.04 10.00
C ARG A 219 -7.49 23.19 9.02
N ILE A 220 -8.07 24.33 9.43
CA ILE A 220 -7.98 25.60 8.69
C ILE A 220 -6.63 26.24 9.01
N ARG A 221 -5.95 26.79 8.00
CA ARG A 221 -4.71 27.53 8.25
C ARG A 221 -4.96 28.73 9.16
N LYS A 222 -4.05 29.01 10.10
CA LYS A 222 -4.23 30.10 11.08
C LYS A 222 -4.44 31.48 10.43
N ASP A 223 -3.87 31.70 9.24
CA ASP A 223 -4.03 32.88 8.39
C ASP A 223 -5.42 32.99 7.73
N GLN A 224 -6.15 31.87 7.61
CA GLN A 224 -7.48 31.77 7.02
C GLN A 224 -8.57 31.53 8.08
N ALA A 225 -8.19 31.40 9.35
CA ALA A 225 -9.15 31.22 10.43
C ALA A 225 -10.00 32.50 10.58
N PRO A 226 -11.33 32.39 10.71
CA PRO A 226 -12.20 33.55 10.89
C PRO A 226 -11.73 34.34 12.11
N LYS A 227 -11.38 35.62 11.91
CA LYS A 227 -10.98 36.50 13.00
C LYS A 227 -12.13 36.54 14.00
N LYS A 228 -11.87 36.11 15.24
CA LYS A 228 -12.85 36.20 16.32
C LYS A 228 -13.40 37.63 16.36
N PRO A 229 -14.73 37.83 16.41
CA PRO A 229 -15.27 39.16 16.61
C PRO A 229 -14.64 39.72 17.90
N LYS A 230 -14.06 40.92 17.79
CA LYS A 230 -13.54 41.64 18.95
C LYS A 230 -14.72 41.80 19.91
N LYS A 231 -14.61 41.20 21.10
CA LYS A 231 -15.48 41.52 22.23
C LYS A 231 -15.14 42.91 22.74
#